data_AF-A0AA88QKP9-F1
#
_entry.id   AF-A0AA88QKP9-F1
#
_cell.length_a   1.000
_cell.length_b   1.000
_cell.length_c   1.000
_cell.angle_alpha   90.00
_cell.angle_beta   90.00
_cell.angle_gamma   90.00
#
_symmetry.space_group_name_H-M   'P 1'
#
loop_
_entity.id
_entity.type
_entity.pdbx_description
1 polymer ?
#
loop_
_entity_poly.entity_id
_entity_poly.type
_entity_poly.pdbx_seq_one_letter_code
_entity_poly.pdbx_strand_id
1 'polypeptide(L)'
;VTSATCSNQNSIFTPLIKQCPSLRLRSPPKRVTRTMAAAAASAVAVNGVKAASTSQAYVESTPVKETKALISDLCRQFYTLGWVSGTGGSITIKVHDDSIPKPNQLILMSPSGVQKERMVPEDMYVISPSGSVLYSPSPKPYPHKPPKCSDCAPLFMKAYEMRNAGAVIHSHGMESCLVTMINPLSKEFRITHMEMIKGIQGHGYYDELVVPIIENTAQERELTDSLAAAIEAYPKATAVLVRNHGIYIWGDSWISAKTQAECYHYLFDAAIKLHQLGLDWSTPTHGPISNKKLSAKAGSLISNNAIEPSRRCIVLDIEGTTTPISFVTDVLFPYARDNVGRHLDATYDSPETQDDIKLLRSQVEADLEQGIVGAVPIPSEDAGKTEVIAALVANVNAMIKADRKITALKQLQGHIWQTGFQNNELEGVVFDDVPEALEKWHALGIKVYIYSSGSRLAQRLLFGNTNYGDLRKYLCGFFDTTVGNKKETRSYFEIAEAVGVDKPADILFVTDVFQEAVAAKTAGLEVTISVRPGNGPLPENHGFKTITSFSEI
;
A
#
# COMPACT_ATOMS: atom_id res chain seq x y z
N VAL A 1 -31.77 5.58 -66.61
CA VAL A 1 -30.41 6.10 -66.83
C VAL A 1 -29.45 5.02 -66.38
N THR A 2 -28.54 4.62 -67.27
CA THR A 2 -27.56 3.51 -67.21
C THR A 2 -26.94 3.25 -65.82
N SER A 3 -26.86 2.04 -65.23
CA SER A 3 -26.55 0.67 -65.69
C SER A 3 -25.05 0.31 -65.80
N ALA A 4 -24.60 -0.57 -64.88
CA ALA A 4 -23.58 -1.63 -64.97
C ALA A 4 -22.36 -1.50 -65.93
N THR A 5 -21.18 -1.91 -65.45
CA THR A 5 -20.60 -3.24 -65.81
C THR A 5 -19.35 -3.60 -64.99
N CYS A 6 -19.05 -4.90 -64.93
CA CYS A 6 -17.90 -5.52 -64.26
C CYS A 6 -16.96 -6.11 -65.32
N SER A 7 -15.63 -6.05 -65.11
CA SER A 7 -14.70 -7.03 -65.71
C SER A 7 -13.29 -7.01 -65.10
N ASN A 8 -12.83 -8.22 -64.74
CA ASN A 8 -11.48 -8.61 -64.31
C ASN A 8 -10.31 -8.02 -65.12
N GLN A 9 -9.13 -7.94 -64.47
CA GLN A 9 -7.96 -8.68 -64.96
C GLN A 9 -6.95 -9.05 -63.85
N ASN A 10 -6.38 -10.25 -63.95
CA ASN A 10 -5.36 -10.80 -63.05
C ASN A 10 -3.97 -10.26 -63.39
N SER A 11 -3.12 -10.03 -62.37
CA SER A 11 -1.67 -10.24 -62.52
C SER A 11 -1.00 -10.64 -61.20
N ILE A 12 -0.56 -11.90 -61.15
CA ILE A 12 0.32 -12.49 -60.13
C ILE A 12 1.75 -11.92 -60.34
N PHE A 13 2.54 -11.68 -59.27
CA PHE A 13 3.87 -12.30 -59.12
C PHE A 13 4.57 -12.03 -57.77
N THR A 14 5.24 -13.08 -57.29
CA THR A 14 6.04 -13.21 -56.06
C THR A 14 7.43 -12.56 -56.14
N PRO A 15 8.10 -12.28 -55.00
CA PRO A 15 9.47 -11.77 -55.01
C PRO A 15 10.50 -12.85 -55.40
N LEU A 16 11.55 -12.45 -56.10
CA LEU A 16 12.56 -13.36 -56.66
C LEU A 16 13.46 -14.01 -55.59
N ILE A 17 13.46 -15.35 -55.60
CA ILE A 17 14.61 -16.17 -55.18
C ILE A 17 15.47 -16.45 -56.43
N LYS A 18 16.80 -16.30 -56.35
CA LYS A 18 17.74 -16.80 -57.37
C LYS A 18 18.57 -17.97 -56.82
N GLN A 19 18.95 -18.86 -57.73
CA GLN A 19 19.25 -20.28 -57.47
C GLN A 19 20.73 -20.60 -57.23
N CYS A 20 20.95 -21.84 -56.76
CA CYS A 20 22.23 -22.49 -56.44
C CYS A 20 23.14 -22.76 -57.67
N PRO A 21 24.28 -23.47 -57.49
CA PRO A 21 24.20 -24.90 -57.78
C PRO A 21 24.92 -25.86 -56.81
N SER A 22 24.55 -27.13 -56.95
CA SER A 22 24.91 -28.33 -56.19
C SER A 22 26.39 -28.77 -56.18
N LEU A 23 26.78 -29.55 -55.15
CA LEU A 23 27.68 -30.72 -55.33
C LEU A 23 27.43 -31.81 -54.25
N ARG A 24 27.98 -33.01 -54.48
CA ARG A 24 27.42 -34.31 -54.02
C ARG A 24 27.90 -34.81 -52.65
N LEU A 25 27.07 -35.65 -52.03
CA LEU A 25 27.38 -36.49 -50.87
C LEU A 25 28.57 -37.45 -51.09
N ARG A 26 29.43 -37.58 -50.07
CA ARG A 26 30.20 -38.80 -49.74
C ARG A 26 30.36 -38.95 -48.22
N SER A 27 30.19 -40.17 -47.73
CA SER A 27 30.55 -40.67 -46.38
C SER A 27 31.82 -41.55 -46.48
N PRO A 28 32.35 -42.20 -45.41
CA PRO A 28 32.04 -42.17 -43.97
C PRO A 28 33.23 -41.49 -43.21
N PRO A 29 33.99 -42.02 -42.20
CA PRO A 29 34.02 -43.32 -41.48
C PRO A 29 33.54 -43.25 -40.00
N LYS A 30 33.65 -44.39 -39.27
CA LYS A 30 33.47 -44.51 -37.81
C LYS A 30 34.83 -44.46 -37.09
N ARG A 31 34.92 -43.89 -35.87
CA ARG A 31 35.90 -44.35 -34.87
C ARG A 31 35.51 -44.05 -33.40
N VAL A 32 35.26 -45.14 -32.68
CA VAL A 32 35.82 -45.52 -31.37
C VAL A 32 35.76 -44.52 -30.20
N THR A 33 35.06 -44.97 -29.16
CA THR A 33 35.06 -44.44 -27.79
C THR A 33 36.46 -44.32 -27.19
N ARG A 34 36.78 -43.15 -26.63
CA ARG A 34 37.83 -42.99 -25.62
C ARG A 34 37.36 -42.00 -24.55
N THR A 35 37.20 -42.49 -23.33
CA THR A 35 37.05 -41.67 -22.13
C THR A 35 38.29 -40.82 -21.94
N MET A 36 38.11 -39.50 -21.79
CA MET A 36 39.13 -38.59 -21.29
C MET A 36 38.56 -37.87 -20.07
N ALA A 37 39.14 -38.15 -18.91
CA ALA A 37 38.88 -37.39 -17.70
C ALA A 37 39.43 -35.97 -17.91
N ALA A 38 38.60 -34.94 -17.72
CA ALA A 38 39.06 -33.56 -17.71
C ALA A 38 39.88 -33.32 -16.44
N ALA A 39 41.18 -33.04 -16.62
CA ALA A 39 42.07 -32.71 -15.52
C ALA A 39 41.67 -31.36 -14.89
N ALA A 40 41.65 -31.29 -13.56
CA ALA A 40 41.40 -30.05 -12.85
C ALA A 40 42.57 -29.06 -13.06
N ALA A 41 42.28 -27.88 -13.61
CA ALA A 41 43.22 -26.78 -13.64
C ALA A 41 43.25 -26.08 -12.26
N SER A 42 44.43 -25.92 -11.69
CA SER A 42 44.64 -25.41 -10.33
C SER A 42 44.39 -23.90 -10.22
N ALA A 43 43.75 -23.49 -9.13
CA ALA A 43 43.65 -22.09 -8.75
C ALA A 43 45.01 -21.52 -8.34
N VAL A 44 45.34 -20.31 -8.79
CA VAL A 44 46.49 -19.55 -8.30
C VAL A 44 46.09 -18.86 -7.00
N ALA A 45 46.71 -19.25 -5.89
CA ALA A 45 46.47 -18.64 -4.59
C ALA A 45 47.29 -17.35 -4.42
N VAL A 46 46.62 -16.27 -4.01
CA VAL A 46 47.27 -15.08 -3.44
C VAL A 46 46.89 -15.01 -1.97
N ASN A 47 47.90 -15.02 -1.09
CA ASN A 47 47.83 -14.78 0.35
C ASN A 47 46.91 -15.70 1.18
N GLY A 48 47.41 -16.90 1.48
CA GLY A 48 47.79 -17.20 2.88
C GLY A 48 46.71 -17.39 3.95
N VAL A 49 45.43 -17.47 3.61
CA VAL A 49 44.37 -17.87 4.57
C VAL A 49 43.71 -19.16 4.07
N LYS A 50 43.75 -20.23 4.89
CA LYS A 50 43.01 -21.46 4.60
C LYS A 50 41.51 -21.17 4.69
N ALA A 51 40.85 -21.02 3.55
CA ALA A 51 39.39 -21.04 3.50
C ALA A 51 38.88 -22.35 4.09
N ALA A 52 38.02 -22.27 5.12
CA ALA A 52 37.35 -23.45 5.64
C ALA A 52 36.47 -24.06 4.53
N SER A 53 36.68 -25.33 4.19
CA SER A 53 35.88 -26.01 3.17
C SER A 53 34.45 -26.15 3.67
N THR A 54 33.52 -25.34 3.13
CA THR A 54 32.08 -25.53 3.35
C THR A 54 31.71 -26.95 2.93
N SER A 55 31.12 -27.73 3.84
CA SER A 55 30.71 -29.09 3.50
C SER A 55 29.48 -29.08 2.58
N GLN A 56 29.43 -30.03 1.65
CA GLN A 56 28.24 -30.24 0.80
C GLN A 56 26.96 -30.43 1.65
N ALA A 57 27.10 -31.08 2.81
CA ALA A 57 26.01 -31.26 3.78
C ALA A 57 25.41 -29.93 4.29
N TYR A 58 26.20 -28.87 4.45
CA TYR A 58 25.65 -27.56 4.83
C TYR A 58 24.88 -26.90 3.67
N VAL A 59 25.38 -27.02 2.43
CA VAL A 59 24.70 -26.53 1.22
C VAL A 59 23.35 -27.21 0.99
N GLU A 60 23.21 -28.47 1.42
CA GLU A 60 21.97 -29.27 1.29
C GLU A 60 21.09 -29.26 2.56
N SER A 61 21.46 -28.49 3.58
CA SER A 61 20.79 -28.44 4.88
C SER A 61 19.38 -27.83 4.83
N THR A 62 18.58 -28.10 5.88
CA THR A 62 17.22 -27.55 6.00
C THR A 62 17.19 -26.02 6.06
N PRO A 63 18.05 -25.32 6.86
CA PRO A 63 18.08 -23.86 6.88
C PRO A 63 18.36 -23.23 5.50
N VAL A 64 19.21 -23.86 4.67
CA VAL A 64 19.42 -23.41 3.29
C VAL A 64 18.13 -23.53 2.47
N LYS A 65 17.43 -24.68 2.53
CA LYS A 65 16.19 -24.91 1.78
C LYS A 65 15.07 -23.94 2.19
N GLU A 66 14.91 -23.70 3.49
CA GLU A 66 13.95 -22.73 4.03
C GLU A 66 14.28 -21.30 3.59
N THR A 67 15.56 -20.91 3.65
CA THR A 67 16.00 -19.58 3.18
C THR A 67 15.79 -19.41 1.66
N LYS A 68 15.93 -20.48 0.86
CA LYS A 68 15.59 -20.47 -0.59
C LYS A 68 14.09 -20.26 -0.85
N ALA A 69 13.23 -20.88 -0.05
CA ALA A 69 11.78 -20.67 -0.11
C ALA A 69 11.42 -19.23 0.28
N LEU A 70 11.93 -18.74 1.41
CA LEU A 70 11.73 -17.38 1.88
C LEU A 70 12.11 -16.31 0.84
N ILE A 71 13.26 -16.46 0.14
CA ILE A 71 13.64 -15.53 -0.94
C ILE A 71 12.60 -15.56 -2.08
N SER A 72 12.08 -16.74 -2.42
CA SER A 72 11.06 -16.90 -3.47
C SER A 72 9.75 -16.22 -3.10
N ASP A 73 9.33 -16.32 -1.83
CA ASP A 73 8.12 -15.67 -1.30
C ASP A 73 8.28 -14.15 -1.19
N LEU A 74 9.41 -13.67 -0.66
CA LEU A 74 9.72 -12.24 -0.57
C LEU A 74 9.79 -11.58 -1.94
N CYS A 75 10.40 -12.22 -2.95
CA CYS A 75 10.41 -11.66 -4.31
C CYS A 75 9.02 -11.60 -4.96
N ARG A 76 8.09 -12.52 -4.62
CA ARG A 76 6.67 -12.40 -5.02
C ARG A 76 6.00 -11.18 -4.37
N GLN A 77 6.24 -10.95 -3.08
CA GLN A 77 5.74 -9.75 -2.39
C GLN A 77 6.34 -8.46 -2.98
N PHE A 78 7.66 -8.40 -3.13
CA PHE A 78 8.36 -7.22 -3.66
C PHE A 78 7.97 -6.90 -5.10
N TYR A 79 7.62 -7.89 -5.92
CA TYR A 79 7.10 -7.66 -7.26
C TYR A 79 5.74 -6.96 -7.20
N THR A 80 4.85 -7.39 -6.30
CA THR A 80 3.54 -6.76 -6.08
C THR A 80 3.66 -5.32 -5.56
N LEU A 81 4.72 -5.03 -4.78
CA LEU A 81 5.09 -3.67 -4.36
C LEU A 81 5.83 -2.85 -5.45
N GLY A 82 6.06 -3.42 -6.63
CA GLY A 82 6.75 -2.78 -7.76
C GLY A 82 8.29 -2.78 -7.69
N TRP A 83 8.88 -3.15 -6.55
CA TRP A 83 10.32 -3.04 -6.25
C TRP A 83 11.25 -3.89 -7.12
N VAL A 84 10.77 -5.04 -7.63
CA VAL A 84 11.58 -5.99 -8.42
C VAL A 84 10.95 -6.29 -9.78
N SER A 85 10.33 -5.26 -10.36
CA SER A 85 9.66 -5.29 -11.66
C SER A 85 10.65 -5.49 -12.82
N GLY A 86 10.17 -6.02 -13.96
CA GLY A 86 10.96 -6.06 -15.20
C GLY A 86 12.23 -6.91 -15.15
N THR A 87 12.32 -7.89 -14.23
CA THR A 87 13.52 -8.67 -13.85
C THR A 87 14.58 -7.92 -13.05
N GLY A 88 14.39 -6.62 -12.82
CA GLY A 88 15.22 -5.76 -11.99
C GLY A 88 15.13 -6.05 -10.49
N GLY A 89 15.95 -5.36 -9.70
CA GLY A 89 16.13 -5.62 -8.28
C GLY A 89 16.62 -7.05 -7.95
N SER A 90 16.87 -7.33 -6.67
CA SER A 90 17.35 -8.62 -6.16
C SER A 90 17.33 -8.62 -4.63
N ILE A 91 17.30 -9.80 -3.99
CA ILE A 91 17.57 -9.95 -2.55
C ILE A 91 18.69 -10.97 -2.32
N THR A 92 19.46 -10.75 -1.26
CA THR A 92 20.37 -11.74 -0.68
C THR A 92 20.10 -11.92 0.80
N ILE A 93 20.27 -13.13 1.32
CA ILE A 93 20.08 -13.46 2.74
C ILE A 93 21.20 -14.39 3.19
N LYS A 94 21.84 -14.10 4.33
CA LYS A 94 22.67 -15.05 5.06
C LYS A 94 21.78 -16.11 5.71
N VAL A 95 22.06 -17.37 5.44
CA VAL A 95 21.34 -18.52 5.99
C VAL A 95 21.48 -18.50 7.51
N HIS A 96 20.36 -18.26 8.20
CA HIS A 96 20.33 -18.25 9.65
C HIS A 96 20.43 -19.69 10.18
N ASP A 97 21.59 -20.02 10.74
CA ASP A 97 21.90 -21.32 11.34
C ASP A 97 22.71 -21.06 12.60
N ASP A 98 22.12 -21.29 13.78
CA ASP A 98 22.74 -21.01 15.08
C ASP A 98 23.99 -21.88 15.35
N SER A 99 24.16 -22.99 14.62
CA SER A 99 25.37 -23.81 14.72
C SER A 99 26.58 -23.21 13.98
N ILE A 100 26.34 -22.23 13.10
CA ILE A 100 27.36 -21.59 12.26
C ILE A 100 27.48 -20.10 12.61
N PRO A 101 28.64 -19.60 13.04
CA PRO A 101 28.84 -18.17 13.31
C PRO A 101 28.45 -17.29 12.10
N LYS A 102 27.72 -16.19 12.32
CA LYS A 102 27.23 -15.29 11.26
C LYS A 102 28.28 -14.90 10.19
N PRO A 103 29.56 -14.61 10.51
CA PRO A 103 30.58 -14.38 9.48
C PRO A 103 30.76 -15.56 8.52
N ASN A 104 30.57 -16.79 8.99
CA ASN A 104 30.77 -18.04 8.24
C ASN A 104 29.48 -18.60 7.60
N GLN A 105 28.31 -18.03 7.88
CA GLN A 105 27.04 -18.43 7.29
C GLN A 105 27.00 -18.18 5.78
N LEU A 106 26.44 -19.15 5.04
CA LEU A 106 26.24 -19.09 3.60
C LEU A 106 25.34 -17.94 3.19
N ILE A 107 25.56 -17.39 1.99
CA ILE A 107 24.74 -16.32 1.41
C ILE A 107 23.94 -16.90 0.26
N LEU A 108 22.62 -16.70 0.28
CA LEU A 108 21.74 -17.04 -0.82
C LEU A 108 21.40 -15.80 -1.63
N MET A 109 21.22 -15.98 -2.94
CA MET A 109 21.02 -14.87 -3.89
C MET A 109 20.02 -15.23 -4.98
N SER A 110 19.06 -14.34 -5.22
CA SER A 110 18.16 -14.44 -6.37
C SER A 110 18.91 -14.20 -7.71
N PRO A 111 18.64 -15.00 -8.77
CA PRO A 111 19.24 -14.80 -10.09
C PRO A 111 18.81 -13.48 -10.76
N SER A 112 19.71 -12.95 -11.60
CA SER A 112 19.41 -11.83 -12.50
C SER A 112 18.78 -12.30 -13.82
N GLY A 113 17.99 -11.43 -14.46
CA GLY A 113 17.37 -11.67 -15.77
C GLY A 113 16.18 -12.63 -15.78
N VAL A 114 15.63 -12.98 -14.61
CA VAL A 114 14.41 -13.81 -14.47
C VAL A 114 13.24 -13.02 -13.88
N GLN A 115 12.02 -13.49 -14.16
CA GLN A 115 10.78 -13.04 -13.51
C GLN A 115 10.82 -13.39 -12.02
N LYS A 116 10.93 -12.36 -11.17
CA LYS A 116 11.21 -12.48 -9.74
C LYS A 116 10.04 -13.09 -8.96
N GLU A 117 8.83 -12.82 -9.43
CA GLU A 117 7.56 -13.36 -8.95
C GLU A 117 7.33 -14.84 -9.31
N ARG A 118 8.16 -15.41 -10.20
CA ARG A 118 8.05 -16.80 -10.66
C ARG A 118 9.22 -17.68 -10.25
N MET A 119 10.12 -17.18 -9.40
CA MET A 119 11.24 -17.95 -8.90
C MET A 119 10.77 -19.07 -7.97
N VAL A 120 11.46 -20.21 -8.06
CA VAL A 120 11.33 -21.34 -7.14
C VAL A 120 12.64 -21.55 -6.37
N PRO A 121 12.66 -22.28 -5.24
CA PRO A 121 13.86 -22.45 -4.41
C PRO A 121 15.09 -22.95 -5.19
N GLU A 122 14.88 -23.77 -6.20
CA GLU A 122 15.93 -24.36 -7.06
C GLU A 122 16.63 -23.32 -7.95
N ASP A 123 16.02 -22.14 -8.17
CA ASP A 123 16.59 -21.04 -8.95
C ASP A 123 17.65 -20.24 -8.18
N MET A 124 17.80 -20.45 -6.87
CA MET A 124 18.68 -19.65 -6.01
C MET A 124 20.14 -20.10 -6.05
N TYR A 125 21.05 -19.13 -6.21
CA TYR A 125 22.49 -19.34 -6.02
C TYR A 125 22.82 -19.53 -4.53
N VAL A 126 23.81 -20.38 -4.23
CA VAL A 126 24.44 -20.48 -2.90
C VAL A 126 25.88 -19.99 -3.03
N ILE A 127 26.27 -19.07 -2.17
CA ILE A 127 27.55 -18.35 -2.22
C ILE A 127 28.23 -18.49 -0.86
N SER A 128 29.53 -18.71 -0.87
CA SER A 128 30.35 -18.76 0.34
C SER A 128 30.43 -17.39 1.02
N PRO A 129 30.82 -17.31 2.30
CA PRO A 129 31.10 -16.04 2.94
C PRO A 129 32.17 -15.17 2.25
N SER A 130 33.04 -15.80 1.45
CA SER A 130 34.09 -15.14 0.67
C SER A 130 33.62 -14.70 -0.74
N GLY A 131 32.32 -14.79 -1.05
CA GLY A 131 31.77 -14.42 -2.35
C GLY A 131 31.90 -15.47 -3.46
N SER A 132 32.41 -16.68 -3.17
CA SER A 132 32.58 -17.75 -4.16
C SER A 132 31.26 -18.50 -4.37
N VAL A 133 30.81 -18.68 -5.62
CA VAL A 133 29.61 -19.47 -5.92
C VAL A 133 29.87 -20.96 -5.61
N LEU A 134 29.09 -21.53 -4.70
CA LEU A 134 29.13 -22.96 -4.32
C LEU A 134 28.06 -23.80 -5.02
N TYR A 135 26.91 -23.18 -5.33
CA TYR A 135 25.84 -23.81 -6.11
C TYR A 135 25.29 -22.81 -7.13
N SER A 136 25.08 -23.29 -8.35
CA SER A 136 24.37 -22.57 -9.41
C SER A 136 23.09 -23.32 -9.79
N PRO A 137 21.96 -22.62 -10.00
CA PRO A 137 20.76 -23.20 -10.58
C PRO A 137 21.03 -23.79 -11.97
N SER A 138 20.32 -24.87 -12.30
CA SER A 138 20.43 -25.49 -13.63
C SER A 138 19.71 -24.65 -14.70
N PRO A 139 20.26 -24.49 -15.92
CA PRO A 139 19.57 -23.79 -17.00
C PRO A 139 18.25 -24.46 -17.36
N LYS A 140 17.15 -23.70 -17.30
CA LYS A 140 15.84 -24.13 -17.81
C LYS A 140 15.81 -24.01 -19.35
N PRO A 141 15.04 -24.86 -20.07
CA PRO A 141 14.91 -24.77 -21.53
C PRO A 141 14.21 -23.47 -21.98
N TYR A 142 14.23 -23.19 -23.28
CA TYR A 142 13.46 -22.09 -23.87
C TYR A 142 11.98 -22.14 -23.42
N PRO A 143 11.34 -21.01 -23.04
CA PRO A 143 11.76 -19.62 -23.26
C PRO A 143 12.69 -19.01 -22.19
N HIS A 144 13.16 -19.79 -21.22
CA HIS A 144 13.99 -19.27 -20.14
C HIS A 144 15.40 -18.93 -20.62
N LYS A 145 15.91 -17.74 -20.27
CA LYS A 145 17.34 -17.41 -20.39
C LYS A 145 18.11 -18.18 -19.30
N PRO A 146 19.37 -18.60 -19.55
CA PRO A 146 20.22 -19.15 -18.50
C PRO A 146 20.32 -18.18 -17.32
N PRO A 147 20.10 -18.63 -16.08
CA PRO A 147 20.23 -17.77 -14.91
C PRO A 147 21.68 -17.25 -14.81
N LYS A 148 21.81 -16.00 -14.37
CA LYS A 148 23.10 -15.38 -14.03
C LYS A 148 23.12 -15.10 -12.53
N CYS A 149 24.27 -15.35 -11.92
CA CYS A 149 24.58 -14.77 -10.60
C CYS A 149 24.50 -13.25 -10.77
N SER A 150 23.84 -12.55 -9.85
CA SER A 150 23.43 -11.17 -10.09
C SER A 150 24.64 -10.25 -10.29
N ASP A 151 24.57 -9.30 -11.23
CA ASP A 151 25.63 -8.31 -11.42
C ASP A 151 25.79 -7.39 -10.19
N CYS A 152 24.74 -7.32 -9.34
CA CYS A 152 24.75 -6.78 -7.98
C CYS A 152 25.60 -7.57 -6.97
N ALA A 153 26.11 -8.77 -7.28
CA ALA A 153 26.78 -9.62 -6.29
C ALA A 153 27.96 -8.93 -5.55
N PRO A 154 28.87 -8.19 -6.22
CA PRO A 154 29.94 -7.47 -5.52
C PRO A 154 29.41 -6.38 -4.58
N LEU A 155 28.31 -5.71 -4.95
CA LEU A 155 27.67 -4.66 -4.15
C LEU A 155 27.06 -5.25 -2.87
N PHE A 156 26.39 -6.39 -2.98
CA PHE A 156 25.87 -7.12 -1.82
C PHE A 156 26.99 -7.59 -0.88
N MET A 157 28.11 -8.08 -1.43
CA MET A 157 29.27 -8.47 -0.60
C MET A 157 29.83 -7.29 0.20
N LYS A 158 29.82 -6.05 -0.32
CA LYS A 158 30.26 -4.88 0.46
C LYS A 158 29.40 -4.59 1.68
N ALA A 159 28.08 -4.78 1.61
CA ALA A 159 27.22 -4.67 2.80
C ALA A 159 27.48 -5.81 3.81
N TYR A 160 27.79 -7.03 3.37
CA TYR A 160 28.20 -8.11 4.27
C TYR A 160 29.55 -7.83 4.94
N GLU A 161 30.56 -7.41 4.17
CA GLU A 161 31.92 -7.11 4.64
C GLU A 161 31.98 -5.90 5.58
N MET A 162 31.36 -4.78 5.19
CA MET A 162 31.53 -3.47 5.85
C MET A 162 30.46 -3.17 6.90
N ARG A 163 29.39 -3.97 6.98
CA ARG A 163 28.25 -3.76 7.89
C ARG A 163 27.76 -5.01 8.61
N ASN A 164 28.37 -6.19 8.38
CA ASN A 164 27.92 -7.46 8.98
C ASN A 164 26.41 -7.71 8.77
N ALA A 165 25.91 -7.37 7.57
CA ALA A 165 24.51 -7.54 7.21
C ALA A 165 24.08 -9.00 7.36
N GLY A 166 22.80 -9.23 7.66
CA GLY A 166 22.16 -10.54 7.53
C GLY A 166 21.36 -10.66 6.22
N ALA A 167 20.91 -9.55 5.66
CA ALA A 167 20.28 -9.52 4.34
C ALA A 167 20.51 -8.18 3.65
N VAL A 168 20.42 -8.19 2.32
CA VAL A 168 20.51 -7.00 1.48
C VAL A 168 19.45 -7.07 0.38
N ILE A 169 18.68 -5.99 0.24
CA ILE A 169 17.63 -5.81 -0.77
C ILE A 169 18.12 -4.74 -1.76
N HIS A 170 17.99 -5.03 -3.05
CA HIS A 170 18.11 -4.07 -4.12
C HIS A 170 16.75 -3.88 -4.77
N SER A 171 16.28 -2.64 -4.82
CA SER A 171 14.96 -2.27 -5.33
C SER A 171 15.06 -1.22 -6.42
N HIS A 172 14.28 -1.42 -7.49
CA HIS A 172 14.06 -0.51 -8.62
C HIS A 172 12.70 0.22 -8.48
N GLY A 173 12.24 0.41 -7.24
CA GLY A 173 11.02 1.17 -6.94
C GLY A 173 11.03 2.56 -7.57
N MET A 174 9.86 2.99 -8.07
CA MET A 174 9.74 4.22 -8.86
C MET A 174 10.10 5.45 -8.03
N GLU A 175 9.63 5.48 -6.79
CA GLU A 175 9.93 6.50 -5.78
C GLU A 175 11.41 6.59 -5.41
N SER A 176 12.14 5.47 -5.25
CA SER A 176 13.58 5.53 -5.00
C SER A 176 14.36 6.02 -6.23
N CYS A 177 13.86 5.79 -7.44
CA CYS A 177 14.40 6.37 -8.67
C CYS A 177 14.11 7.88 -8.75
N LEU A 178 12.83 8.29 -8.66
CA LEU A 178 12.37 9.67 -8.84
C LEU A 178 12.91 10.64 -7.78
N VAL A 179 13.04 10.22 -6.52
CA VAL A 179 13.52 11.11 -5.44
C VAL A 179 14.94 11.62 -5.71
N THR A 180 15.77 10.82 -6.39
CA THR A 180 17.14 11.21 -6.81
C THR A 180 17.16 12.22 -7.96
N MET A 181 16.04 12.40 -8.67
CA MET A 181 15.89 13.34 -9.78
C MET A 181 15.39 14.72 -9.34
N ILE A 182 14.72 14.84 -8.18
CA ILE A 182 14.15 16.11 -7.71
C ILE A 182 15.25 17.18 -7.55
N ASN A 183 16.41 16.79 -7.02
CA ASN A 183 17.60 17.62 -6.99
C ASN A 183 18.81 16.86 -7.61
N PRO A 184 19.03 17.00 -8.92
CA PRO A 184 20.11 16.28 -9.64
C PRO A 184 21.52 16.59 -9.16
N LEU A 185 21.71 17.68 -8.39
CA LEU A 185 23.02 18.08 -7.84
C LEU A 185 23.23 17.62 -6.39
N SER A 186 22.18 17.12 -5.72
CA SER A 186 22.33 16.62 -4.35
C SER A 186 23.04 15.28 -4.32
N LYS A 187 24.01 15.13 -3.42
CA LYS A 187 24.67 13.85 -3.10
C LYS A 187 23.98 13.07 -1.99
N GLU A 188 22.91 13.63 -1.43
CA GLU A 188 22.20 13.10 -0.28
C GLU A 188 20.69 13.30 -0.47
N PHE A 189 19.91 12.31 -0.05
CA PHE A 189 18.52 12.51 0.31
C PHE A 189 18.45 12.76 1.83
N ARG A 190 17.65 13.75 2.24
CA ARG A 190 17.49 14.18 3.63
C ARG A 190 16.00 14.32 3.93
N ILE A 191 15.53 13.73 5.03
CA ILE A 191 14.14 13.84 5.51
C ILE A 191 14.12 13.80 7.04
N THR A 192 13.20 14.51 7.68
CA THR A 192 13.07 14.55 9.14
C THR A 192 11.61 14.59 9.57
N HIS A 193 11.29 14.37 10.85
CA HIS A 193 9.95 14.56 11.41
C HIS A 193 8.88 13.77 10.64
N MET A 194 9.15 12.48 10.44
CA MET A 194 8.27 11.51 9.78
C MET A 194 8.31 10.20 10.57
N GLU A 195 7.15 9.68 10.97
CA GLU A 195 7.06 8.52 11.89
C GLU A 195 7.83 7.28 11.38
N MET A 196 7.83 7.04 10.08
CA MET A 196 8.54 5.91 9.46
C MET A 196 10.07 5.99 9.57
N ILE A 197 10.65 7.12 9.98
CA ILE A 197 12.09 7.23 10.30
C ILE A 197 12.46 6.31 11.47
N LYS A 198 11.54 6.09 12.43
CA LYS A 198 11.76 5.16 13.58
C LYS A 198 11.94 3.71 13.16
N GLY A 199 11.50 3.34 11.95
CA GLY A 199 11.73 2.02 11.38
C GLY A 199 13.11 1.86 10.75
N ILE A 200 13.92 2.92 10.67
CA ILE A 200 15.32 2.88 10.23
C ILE A 200 16.23 2.73 11.44
N GLN A 201 17.16 1.76 11.38
CA GLN A 201 18.04 1.45 12.50
C GLN A 201 18.81 2.69 12.99
N GLY A 202 18.73 2.96 14.30
CA GLY A 202 19.47 4.04 14.94
C GLY A 202 18.89 5.46 14.78
N HIS A 203 17.61 5.59 14.38
CA HIS A 203 16.92 6.87 14.25
C HIS A 203 15.59 6.88 15.06
N GLY A 204 15.22 8.05 15.58
CA GLY A 204 13.92 8.36 16.17
C GLY A 204 13.12 9.37 15.34
N TYR A 205 11.91 9.72 15.78
CA TYR A 205 10.98 10.62 15.06
C TYR A 205 11.60 11.99 14.69
N TYR A 206 12.29 12.61 15.65
CA TYR A 206 12.86 13.95 15.51
C TYR A 206 14.20 13.98 14.78
N ASP A 207 14.79 12.82 14.43
CA ASP A 207 16.09 12.77 13.77
C ASP A 207 15.98 13.18 12.29
N GLU A 208 17.10 13.62 11.73
CA GLU A 208 17.28 13.76 10.28
C GLU A 208 17.84 12.45 9.73
N LEU A 209 17.06 11.76 8.89
CA LEU A 209 17.52 10.64 8.10
C LEU A 209 18.29 11.15 6.88
N VAL A 210 19.54 10.73 6.75
CA VAL A 210 20.41 11.05 5.61
C VAL A 210 20.74 9.76 4.85
N VAL A 211 20.44 9.74 3.55
CA VAL A 211 20.75 8.61 2.65
C VAL A 211 21.67 9.10 1.54
N PRO A 212 22.90 8.56 1.40
CA PRO A 212 23.80 8.95 0.32
C PRO A 212 23.26 8.53 -1.05
N ILE A 213 23.52 9.37 -2.06
CA ILE A 213 23.19 9.14 -3.47
C ILE A 213 24.51 8.99 -4.25
N ILE A 214 24.69 7.85 -4.91
CA ILE A 214 25.77 7.61 -5.89
C ILE A 214 25.24 7.74 -7.32
N GLU A 215 26.12 8.12 -8.25
CA GLU A 215 25.77 8.20 -9.67
C GLU A 215 25.71 6.80 -10.29
N ASN A 216 24.76 6.59 -11.21
CA ASN A 216 24.64 5.31 -11.92
C ASN A 216 25.70 5.16 -13.03
N THR A 217 26.06 3.92 -13.34
CA THR A 217 27.00 3.54 -14.39
C THR A 217 26.33 2.64 -15.43
N ALA A 218 26.97 2.43 -16.58
CA ALA A 218 26.44 1.54 -17.63
C ALA A 218 26.52 0.05 -17.25
N GLN A 219 27.41 -0.31 -16.32
CA GLN A 219 27.55 -1.67 -15.80
C GLN A 219 27.49 -1.64 -14.27
N GLU A 220 26.54 -2.36 -13.65
CA GLU A 220 26.33 -2.37 -12.20
C GLU A 220 27.62 -2.65 -11.40
N ARG A 221 28.51 -3.50 -11.92
CA ARG A 221 29.77 -3.87 -11.26
C ARG A 221 30.70 -2.66 -11.01
N GLU A 222 30.61 -1.63 -11.85
CA GLU A 222 31.39 -0.38 -11.72
C GLU A 222 30.90 0.47 -10.53
N LEU A 223 29.68 0.25 -10.03
CA LEU A 223 29.17 0.94 -8.84
C LEU A 223 29.88 0.52 -7.54
N THR A 224 30.51 -0.66 -7.51
CA THR A 224 31.04 -1.30 -6.28
C THR A 224 31.91 -0.36 -5.45
N ASP A 225 32.83 0.38 -6.07
CA ASP A 225 33.76 1.27 -5.37
C ASP A 225 33.05 2.52 -4.85
N SER A 226 32.12 3.08 -5.62
CA SER A 226 31.31 4.23 -5.20
C SER A 226 30.34 3.87 -4.06
N LEU A 227 29.76 2.66 -4.08
CA LEU A 227 28.96 2.11 -2.99
C LEU A 227 29.83 1.92 -1.74
N ALA A 228 31.01 1.32 -1.87
CA ALA A 228 31.94 1.13 -0.74
C ALA A 228 32.35 2.48 -0.11
N ALA A 229 32.67 3.48 -0.92
CA ALA A 229 32.98 4.83 -0.45
C ALA A 229 31.78 5.52 0.23
N ALA A 230 30.56 5.35 -0.29
CA ALA A 230 29.34 5.85 0.35
C ALA A 230 29.05 5.13 1.67
N ILE A 231 29.29 3.81 1.73
CA ILE A 231 29.21 3.05 2.98
C ILE A 231 30.26 3.58 3.98
N GLU A 232 31.52 3.77 3.59
CA GLU A 232 32.56 4.27 4.49
C GLU A 232 32.27 5.68 5.02
N ALA A 233 31.84 6.61 4.15
CA ALA A 233 31.56 8.00 4.52
C ALA A 233 30.31 8.16 5.40
N TYR A 234 29.33 7.24 5.32
CA TYR A 234 28.07 7.31 6.07
C TYR A 234 27.95 6.09 7.02
N PRO A 235 28.65 6.09 8.17
CA PRO A 235 28.74 4.94 9.08
C PRO A 235 27.36 4.47 9.61
N LYS A 236 26.42 5.40 9.80
CA LYS A 236 25.06 5.12 10.25
C LYS A 236 24.07 4.71 9.15
N ALA A 237 24.42 4.87 7.87
CA ALA A 237 23.49 4.53 6.79
C ALA A 237 23.22 3.02 6.75
N THR A 238 21.96 2.66 6.51
CA THR A 238 21.53 1.29 6.19
C THR A 238 21.05 1.15 4.74
N ALA A 239 21.21 2.20 3.93
CA ALA A 239 20.97 2.17 2.50
C ALA A 239 21.85 3.16 1.72
N VAL A 240 21.96 2.94 0.40
CA VAL A 240 22.53 3.89 -0.58
C VAL A 240 21.60 3.96 -1.81
N LEU A 241 21.20 5.17 -2.18
CA LEU A 241 20.46 5.46 -3.41
C LEU A 241 21.40 5.50 -4.61
N VAL A 242 20.94 5.01 -5.76
CA VAL A 242 21.64 5.07 -7.04
C VAL A 242 20.81 5.92 -8.01
N ARG A 243 21.36 7.05 -8.45
CA ARG A 243 20.60 8.07 -9.21
C ARG A 243 20.03 7.49 -10.49
N ASN A 244 18.75 7.76 -10.78
CA ASN A 244 18.04 7.26 -11.96
C ASN A 244 17.98 5.71 -12.07
N HIS A 245 18.13 4.99 -10.94
CA HIS A 245 18.19 3.52 -10.93
C HIS A 245 17.35 2.94 -9.79
N GLY A 246 17.67 3.25 -8.52
CA GLY A 246 17.00 2.62 -7.40
C GLY A 246 17.81 2.72 -6.10
N ILE A 247 17.78 1.66 -5.28
CA ILE A 247 18.40 1.67 -3.94
C ILE A 247 18.96 0.29 -3.54
N TYR A 248 20.01 0.28 -2.72
CA TYR A 248 20.49 -0.88 -1.96
C TYR A 248 20.24 -0.63 -0.47
N ILE A 249 19.61 -1.57 0.23
CA ILE A 249 19.22 -1.50 1.64
C ILE A 249 19.69 -2.77 2.36
N TRP A 250 20.28 -2.66 3.55
CA TRP A 250 20.72 -3.81 4.35
C TRP A 250 20.28 -3.73 5.80
N GLY A 251 20.06 -4.90 6.41
CA GLY A 251 19.73 -5.05 7.82
C GLY A 251 20.53 -6.18 8.45
N ASP A 252 20.48 -6.29 9.78
CA ASP A 252 21.13 -7.38 10.52
C ASP A 252 20.53 -8.77 10.24
N SER A 253 19.33 -8.79 9.67
CA SER A 253 18.44 -9.91 9.39
C SER A 253 17.56 -9.56 8.18
N TRP A 254 16.88 -10.55 7.58
CA TRP A 254 15.94 -10.29 6.48
C TRP A 254 14.73 -9.46 6.93
N ILE A 255 14.29 -9.63 8.18
CA ILE A 255 13.20 -8.87 8.79
C ILE A 255 13.60 -7.39 8.86
N SER A 256 14.74 -7.08 9.48
CA SER A 256 15.27 -5.72 9.56
C SER A 256 15.49 -5.10 8.17
N ALA A 257 16.09 -5.83 7.24
CA ALA A 257 16.29 -5.34 5.87
C ALA A 257 14.96 -5.00 5.17
N LYS A 258 13.94 -5.86 5.32
CA LYS A 258 12.60 -5.65 4.75
C LYS A 258 11.87 -4.47 5.40
N THR A 259 11.79 -4.42 6.73
CA THR A 259 11.11 -3.33 7.45
C THR A 259 11.74 -1.97 7.10
N GLN A 260 13.08 -1.89 7.08
CA GLN A 260 13.76 -0.68 6.64
C GLN A 260 13.47 -0.35 5.17
N ALA A 261 13.37 -1.34 4.28
CA ALA A 261 13.00 -1.11 2.90
C ALA A 261 11.59 -0.51 2.77
N GLU A 262 10.61 -1.03 3.50
CA GLU A 262 9.25 -0.47 3.54
C GLU A 262 9.25 0.99 4.03
N CYS A 263 10.03 1.28 5.08
CA CYS A 263 10.22 2.64 5.59
C CYS A 263 10.92 3.57 4.59
N TYR A 264 12.01 3.14 3.95
CA TYR A 264 12.72 3.93 2.94
C TYR A 264 11.81 4.23 1.74
N HIS A 265 11.14 3.24 1.18
CA HIS A 265 10.21 3.42 0.07
C HIS A 265 9.04 4.35 0.43
N TYR A 266 8.46 4.21 1.63
CA TYR A 266 7.47 5.17 2.15
C TYR A 266 8.04 6.59 2.23
N LEU A 267 9.24 6.77 2.77
CA LEU A 267 9.85 8.09 2.98
C LEU A 267 10.22 8.79 1.66
N PHE A 268 10.60 8.03 0.62
CA PHE A 268 10.82 8.60 -0.72
C PHE A 268 9.51 9.01 -1.40
N ASP A 269 8.48 8.17 -1.34
CA ASP A 269 7.14 8.49 -1.87
C ASP A 269 6.52 9.69 -1.13
N ALA A 270 6.66 9.74 0.20
CA ALA A 270 6.28 10.90 1.00
C ALA A 270 7.05 12.16 0.60
N ALA A 271 8.38 12.08 0.41
CA ALA A 271 9.18 13.22 -0.06
C ALA A 271 8.76 13.72 -1.45
N ILE A 272 8.47 12.80 -2.39
CA ILE A 272 7.96 13.15 -3.72
C ILE A 272 6.59 13.85 -3.61
N LYS A 273 5.69 13.33 -2.78
CA LYS A 273 4.36 13.93 -2.55
C LYS A 273 4.46 15.29 -1.87
N LEU A 274 5.31 15.43 -0.85
CA LEU A 274 5.62 16.72 -0.23
C LEU A 274 6.17 17.70 -1.28
N HIS A 275 7.11 17.26 -2.13
CA HIS A 275 7.64 18.10 -3.22
C HIS A 275 6.54 18.59 -4.18
N GLN A 276 5.64 17.69 -4.61
CA GLN A 276 4.51 17.99 -5.49
C GLN A 276 3.52 18.96 -4.86
N LEU A 277 3.34 18.90 -3.53
CA LEU A 277 2.54 19.84 -2.73
C LEU A 277 3.28 21.17 -2.46
N GLY A 278 4.50 21.33 -2.97
CA GLY A 278 5.33 22.52 -2.74
C GLY A 278 5.94 22.60 -1.35
N LEU A 279 6.07 21.47 -0.64
CA LEU A 279 6.57 21.34 0.74
C LEU A 279 7.98 20.73 0.79
N ASP A 280 8.80 21.20 1.74
CA ASP A 280 10.20 20.84 1.94
C ASP A 280 10.32 19.78 3.05
N TRP A 281 10.43 18.53 2.62
CA TRP A 281 10.53 17.35 3.49
C TRP A 281 11.83 17.30 4.31
N SER A 282 12.81 18.17 4.03
CA SER A 282 14.03 18.30 4.83
C SER A 282 13.85 19.19 6.07
N THR A 283 12.67 19.81 6.26
CA THR A 283 12.39 20.73 7.38
C THR A 283 11.45 20.11 8.41
N PRO A 284 11.65 20.37 9.73
CA PRO A 284 10.77 19.86 10.80
C PRO A 284 9.28 20.19 10.65
N THR A 285 8.97 21.32 10.04
CA THR A 285 7.60 21.80 9.83
C THR A 285 7.03 21.45 8.46
N HIS A 286 7.79 20.70 7.64
CA HIS A 286 7.48 20.42 6.23
C HIS A 286 7.00 21.68 5.48
N GLY A 287 7.68 22.80 5.70
CA GLY A 287 7.24 24.13 5.24
C GLY A 287 7.34 24.29 3.72
N PRO A 288 6.83 25.38 3.14
CA PRO A 288 6.90 25.57 1.69
C PRO A 288 8.35 25.60 1.19
N ILE A 289 8.61 24.95 0.05
CA ILE A 289 9.94 24.88 -0.58
C ILE A 289 10.48 26.30 -0.78
N SER A 290 11.55 26.61 -0.06
CA SER A 290 12.20 27.91 -0.20
C SER A 290 12.88 27.99 -1.55
N ASN A 291 12.27 28.69 -2.51
CA ASN A 291 12.82 29.00 -3.83
C ASN A 291 14.02 29.96 -3.74
N LYS A 292 15.09 29.55 -3.05
CA LYS A 292 16.36 30.27 -2.98
C LYS A 292 17.20 30.04 -4.23
N LYS A 293 16.82 30.74 -5.30
CA LYS A 293 17.79 31.24 -6.29
C LYS A 293 17.80 32.76 -6.30
N LEU A 294 18.81 33.31 -5.64
CA LEU A 294 19.51 34.56 -5.97
C LEU A 294 18.64 35.75 -6.45
N SER A 295 18.17 36.55 -5.49
CA SER A 295 18.10 38.01 -5.66
C SER A 295 18.31 38.71 -4.33
N ALA A 296 18.93 39.89 -4.36
CA ALA A 296 19.38 40.62 -3.17
C ALA A 296 18.46 41.81 -2.83
N LYS A 297 18.47 42.20 -1.56
CA LYS A 297 18.07 43.52 -1.01
C LYS A 297 16.67 44.06 -1.38
N ALA A 298 15.73 43.84 -0.48
CA ALA A 298 14.81 44.87 0.06
C ALA A 298 14.22 44.33 1.38
N GLY A 299 13.79 45.12 2.36
CA GLY A 299 13.76 46.58 2.38
C GLY A 299 12.64 47.19 3.24
N SER A 300 12.35 46.63 4.43
CA SER A 300 11.55 47.26 5.50
C SER A 300 10.01 47.38 5.32
N LEU A 301 9.36 47.54 6.49
CA LEU A 301 8.01 48.06 6.79
C LEU A 301 6.74 47.15 6.69
N ILE A 302 6.33 46.68 7.87
CA ILE A 302 4.98 46.78 8.48
C ILE A 302 3.74 46.31 7.69
N SER A 303 3.09 45.26 8.20
CA SER A 303 1.68 45.37 8.64
C SER A 303 1.33 44.30 9.68
N ASN A 304 0.94 44.72 10.90
CA ASN A 304 0.27 43.84 11.86
C ASN A 304 -1.20 43.70 11.45
N ASN A 305 -1.55 42.59 10.80
CA ASN A 305 -2.92 42.08 10.83
C ASN A 305 -2.87 40.68 11.44
N ALA A 306 -3.75 40.44 12.42
CA ALA A 306 -3.86 39.13 13.05
C ALA A 306 -4.31 38.10 12.01
N ILE A 307 -3.43 37.15 11.69
CA ILE A 307 -3.80 35.98 10.90
C ILE A 307 -4.50 35.01 11.85
N GLU A 308 -5.82 35.12 11.91
CA GLU A 308 -6.70 34.03 12.37
C GLU A 308 -6.22 32.70 11.74
N PRO A 309 -6.13 31.60 12.50
CA PRO A 309 -5.54 30.37 12.00
C PRO A 309 -6.33 29.85 10.79
N SER A 310 -5.65 29.66 9.66
CA SER A 310 -6.27 29.10 8.45
C SER A 310 -6.67 27.64 8.71
N ARG A 311 -7.97 27.40 8.89
CA ARG A 311 -8.56 26.06 9.09
C ARG A 311 -7.99 25.06 8.07
N ARG A 312 -7.43 23.94 8.53
CA ARG A 312 -6.75 22.96 7.68
C ARG A 312 -7.62 21.75 7.34
N CYS A 313 -8.55 21.40 8.23
CA CYS A 313 -9.38 20.22 8.13
C CYS A 313 -10.84 20.51 8.46
N ILE A 314 -11.75 19.81 7.79
CA ILE A 314 -13.18 19.75 8.12
C ILE A 314 -13.57 18.27 8.32
N VAL A 315 -14.25 17.97 9.42
CA VAL A 315 -14.89 16.67 9.66
C VAL A 315 -16.40 16.90 9.63
N LEU A 316 -17.11 16.12 8.82
CA LEU A 316 -18.54 16.24 8.60
C LEU A 316 -19.30 15.03 9.15
N ASP A 317 -20.44 15.29 9.77
CA ASP A 317 -21.47 14.29 10.00
C ASP A 317 -22.29 14.00 8.72
N ILE A 318 -23.06 12.92 8.73
CA ILE A 318 -23.96 12.53 7.64
C ILE A 318 -25.37 13.03 7.89
N GLU A 319 -26.07 12.35 8.80
CA GLU A 319 -27.47 12.60 9.15
C GLU A 319 -27.62 14.04 9.68
N GLY A 320 -28.69 14.72 9.25
CA GLY A 320 -28.98 16.10 9.67
C GLY A 320 -27.97 17.16 9.23
N THR A 321 -26.90 16.79 8.51
CA THR A 321 -25.74 17.67 8.26
C THR A 321 -25.38 17.76 6.78
N THR A 322 -25.01 16.64 6.15
CA THR A 322 -24.82 16.54 4.69
C THR A 322 -26.00 15.86 4.00
N THR A 323 -26.75 15.02 4.74
CA THR A 323 -27.83 14.16 4.27
C THR A 323 -29.09 14.40 5.12
N PRO A 324 -30.30 14.52 4.54
CA PRO A 324 -31.53 14.63 5.32
C PRO A 324 -31.72 13.44 6.28
N ILE A 325 -32.14 13.69 7.53
CA ILE A 325 -32.41 12.62 8.50
C ILE A 325 -33.43 11.61 7.94
N SER A 326 -34.48 12.13 7.29
CA SER A 326 -35.53 11.34 6.62
C SER A 326 -34.99 10.39 5.56
N PHE A 327 -33.88 10.69 4.88
CA PHE A 327 -33.30 9.76 3.92
C PHE A 327 -32.77 8.49 4.62
N VAL A 328 -32.16 8.63 5.80
CA VAL A 328 -31.65 7.46 6.54
C VAL A 328 -32.79 6.71 7.23
N THR A 329 -33.72 7.42 7.88
CA THR A 329 -34.84 6.79 8.61
C THR A 329 -35.92 6.20 7.71
N ASP A 330 -36.21 6.85 6.58
CA ASP A 330 -37.38 6.54 5.74
C ASP A 330 -37.00 5.84 4.42
N VAL A 331 -35.71 5.86 4.03
CA VAL A 331 -35.22 5.15 2.84
C VAL A 331 -34.20 4.06 3.19
N LEU A 332 -33.04 4.38 3.79
CA LEU A 332 -31.97 3.39 3.98
C LEU A 332 -32.35 2.25 4.93
N PHE A 333 -32.87 2.52 6.13
CA PHE A 333 -33.26 1.45 7.06
C PHE A 333 -34.47 0.64 6.56
N PRO A 334 -35.55 1.23 6.01
CA PRO A 334 -36.63 0.49 5.38
C PRO A 334 -36.16 -0.36 4.20
N TYR A 335 -35.26 0.15 3.35
CA TYR A 335 -34.70 -0.63 2.25
C TYR A 335 -33.95 -1.87 2.77
N ALA A 336 -33.13 -1.75 3.82
CA ALA A 336 -32.45 -2.92 4.38
C ALA A 336 -33.45 -3.96 4.93
N ARG A 337 -34.47 -3.50 5.66
CA ARG A 337 -35.55 -4.34 6.22
C ARG A 337 -36.38 -5.06 5.15
N ASP A 338 -36.72 -4.37 4.06
CA ASP A 338 -37.65 -4.90 3.05
C ASP A 338 -36.94 -5.76 2.00
N ASN A 339 -35.62 -5.65 1.87
CA ASN A 339 -34.83 -6.34 0.86
C ASN A 339 -33.88 -7.42 1.41
N VAL A 340 -33.70 -7.55 2.74
CA VAL A 340 -32.83 -8.59 3.35
C VAL A 340 -33.12 -10.00 2.82
N GLY A 341 -34.38 -10.40 2.70
CA GLY A 341 -34.73 -11.73 2.19
C GLY A 341 -34.35 -11.95 0.72
N ARG A 342 -34.50 -10.92 -0.13
CA ARG A 342 -34.13 -10.98 -1.55
C ARG A 342 -32.61 -11.00 -1.73
N HIS A 343 -31.90 -10.19 -0.96
CA HIS A 343 -30.44 -10.17 -0.95
C HIS A 343 -29.89 -11.54 -0.53
N LEU A 344 -30.29 -12.03 0.66
CA LEU A 344 -29.84 -13.33 1.17
C LEU A 344 -30.17 -14.50 0.22
N ASP A 345 -31.30 -14.48 -0.49
CA ASP A 345 -31.61 -15.54 -1.47
C ASP A 345 -30.73 -15.46 -2.73
N ALA A 346 -30.51 -14.25 -3.25
CA ALA A 346 -29.69 -14.00 -4.44
C ALA A 346 -28.19 -14.25 -4.21
N THR A 347 -27.67 -13.94 -3.01
CA THR A 347 -26.23 -13.98 -2.70
C THR A 347 -25.82 -15.11 -1.76
N TYR A 348 -26.75 -15.97 -1.31
CA TYR A 348 -26.54 -17.00 -0.28
C TYR A 348 -25.21 -17.74 -0.39
N ASP A 349 -24.92 -18.28 -1.57
CA ASP A 349 -23.78 -19.17 -1.83
C ASP A 349 -22.45 -18.41 -2.04
N SER A 350 -22.47 -17.07 -1.90
CA SER A 350 -21.28 -16.23 -1.98
C SER A 350 -20.48 -16.25 -0.65
N PRO A 351 -19.14 -16.18 -0.68
CA PRO A 351 -18.33 -16.14 0.54
C PRO A 351 -18.70 -14.99 1.49
N GLU A 352 -18.99 -13.81 0.94
CA GLU A 352 -19.34 -12.60 1.70
C GLU A 352 -20.66 -12.79 2.48
N THR A 353 -21.69 -13.33 1.85
CA THR A 353 -22.96 -13.64 2.53
C THR A 353 -22.84 -14.82 3.50
N GLN A 354 -21.99 -15.81 3.23
CA GLN A 354 -21.71 -16.88 4.20
C GLN A 354 -21.02 -16.34 5.48
N ASP A 355 -20.10 -15.39 5.35
CA ASP A 355 -19.48 -14.72 6.50
C ASP A 355 -20.50 -13.86 7.28
N ASP A 356 -21.41 -13.15 6.60
CA ASP A 356 -22.54 -12.44 7.26
C ASP A 356 -23.45 -13.41 8.04
N ILE A 357 -23.86 -14.52 7.41
CA ILE A 357 -24.70 -15.56 8.02
C ILE A 357 -24.02 -16.11 9.26
N LYS A 358 -22.72 -16.38 9.20
CA LYS A 358 -21.94 -16.91 10.33
C LYS A 358 -21.88 -15.93 11.50
N LEU A 359 -21.63 -14.63 11.24
CA LEU A 359 -21.65 -13.61 12.29
C LEU A 359 -23.05 -13.42 12.91
N LEU A 360 -24.10 -13.47 12.08
CA LEU A 360 -25.48 -13.37 12.55
C LEU A 360 -25.89 -14.60 13.37
N ARG A 361 -25.45 -15.82 13.01
CA ARG A 361 -25.64 -17.03 13.81
C ARG A 361 -25.07 -16.86 15.22
N SER A 362 -23.78 -16.52 15.33
CA SER A 362 -23.15 -16.33 16.64
C SER A 362 -23.78 -15.21 17.47
N GLN A 363 -24.26 -14.13 16.84
CA GLN A 363 -25.00 -13.09 17.54
C GLN A 363 -26.37 -13.60 18.05
N VAL A 364 -27.12 -14.32 17.22
CA VAL A 364 -28.45 -14.83 17.57
C VAL A 364 -28.36 -15.92 18.64
N GLU A 365 -27.33 -16.75 18.64
CA GLU A 365 -27.02 -17.70 19.72
C GLU A 365 -26.84 -16.96 21.05
N ALA A 366 -25.98 -15.93 21.09
CA ALA A 366 -25.78 -15.10 22.29
C ALA A 366 -27.06 -14.34 22.72
N ASP A 367 -27.89 -13.91 21.77
CA ASP A 367 -29.16 -13.24 22.04
C ASP A 367 -30.19 -14.20 22.66
N LEU A 368 -30.22 -15.46 22.23
CA LEU A 368 -31.08 -16.51 22.79
C LEU A 368 -30.64 -16.89 24.21
N GLU A 369 -29.34 -17.03 24.45
CA GLU A 369 -28.79 -17.26 25.81
C GLU A 369 -29.14 -16.12 26.78
N GLN A 370 -29.15 -14.88 26.29
CA GLN A 370 -29.52 -13.69 27.06
C GLN A 370 -31.03 -13.45 27.15
N GLY A 371 -31.86 -14.26 26.49
CA GLY A 371 -33.32 -14.11 26.49
C GLY A 371 -33.83 -12.84 25.79
N ILE A 372 -33.09 -12.33 24.80
CA ILE A 372 -33.46 -11.11 24.07
C ILE A 372 -34.77 -11.31 23.28
N VAL A 373 -35.74 -10.43 23.54
CA VAL A 373 -37.06 -10.49 22.91
C VAL A 373 -36.94 -10.35 21.39
N GLY A 374 -37.47 -11.36 20.67
CA GLY A 374 -37.49 -11.39 19.20
C GLY A 374 -36.35 -12.18 18.55
N ALA A 375 -35.41 -12.73 19.33
CA ALA A 375 -34.45 -13.70 18.82
C ALA A 375 -35.14 -15.04 18.49
N VAL A 376 -34.75 -15.66 17.37
CA VAL A 376 -35.31 -16.94 16.87
C VAL A 376 -34.15 -17.85 16.46
N PRO A 377 -34.10 -19.12 16.87
CA PRO A 377 -33.02 -20.03 16.48
C PRO A 377 -32.90 -20.17 14.96
N ILE A 378 -31.67 -20.09 14.45
CA ILE A 378 -31.36 -20.28 13.03
C ILE A 378 -31.02 -21.78 12.81
N PRO A 379 -31.75 -22.52 11.96
CA PRO A 379 -31.51 -23.94 11.69
C PRO A 379 -30.07 -24.26 11.27
N SER A 380 -29.60 -25.51 11.44
CA SER A 380 -28.23 -25.91 11.02
C SER A 380 -28.01 -25.76 9.50
N GLU A 381 -26.77 -25.88 9.05
CA GLU A 381 -26.44 -25.84 7.61
C GLU A 381 -27.03 -27.02 6.82
N ASP A 382 -27.38 -28.12 7.48
CA ASP A 382 -28.11 -29.26 6.90
C ASP A 382 -29.59 -28.96 6.63
N ALA A 383 -30.13 -27.88 7.20
CA ALA A 383 -31.49 -27.42 6.91
C ALA A 383 -31.53 -26.69 5.55
N GLY A 384 -32.68 -26.73 4.88
CA GLY A 384 -32.82 -26.12 3.56
C GLY A 384 -32.56 -24.61 3.59
N LYS A 385 -31.85 -24.09 2.57
CA LYS A 385 -31.54 -22.65 2.35
C LYS A 385 -32.72 -21.72 2.70
N THR A 386 -33.93 -22.07 2.27
CA THR A 386 -35.15 -21.29 2.52
C THR A 386 -35.48 -21.11 4.01
N GLU A 387 -35.26 -22.14 4.84
CA GLU A 387 -35.54 -22.11 6.28
C GLU A 387 -34.50 -21.25 7.02
N VAL A 388 -33.22 -21.38 6.64
CA VAL A 388 -32.12 -20.55 7.17
C VAL A 388 -32.37 -19.07 6.86
N ILE A 389 -32.72 -18.74 5.61
CA ILE A 389 -33.06 -17.35 5.21
C ILE A 389 -34.27 -16.84 5.98
N ALA A 390 -35.35 -17.62 6.11
CA ALA A 390 -36.53 -17.21 6.86
C ALA A 390 -36.22 -16.86 8.33
N ALA A 391 -35.39 -17.66 9.00
CA ALA A 391 -34.93 -17.39 10.36
C ALA A 391 -34.04 -16.13 10.44
N LEU A 392 -33.10 -15.94 9.50
CA LEU A 392 -32.27 -14.74 9.43
C LEU A 392 -33.09 -13.47 9.23
N VAL A 393 -34.05 -13.49 8.29
CA VAL A 393 -34.97 -12.36 8.03
C VAL A 393 -35.78 -12.01 9.28
N ALA A 394 -36.29 -13.01 10.02
CA ALA A 394 -37.02 -12.77 11.26
C ALA A 394 -36.15 -12.08 12.33
N ASN A 395 -34.93 -12.56 12.54
CA ASN A 395 -33.98 -11.97 13.49
C ASN A 395 -33.57 -10.55 13.07
N VAL A 396 -33.19 -10.33 11.82
CA VAL A 396 -32.80 -9.00 11.30
C VAL A 396 -33.95 -8.00 11.47
N ASN A 397 -35.19 -8.39 11.14
CA ASN A 397 -36.36 -7.54 11.35
C ASN A 397 -36.61 -7.20 12.82
N ALA A 398 -36.40 -8.16 13.74
CA ALA A 398 -36.49 -7.91 15.17
C ALA A 398 -35.39 -6.95 15.66
N MET A 399 -34.14 -7.14 15.21
CA MET A 399 -33.01 -6.29 15.57
C MET A 399 -33.19 -4.84 15.07
N ILE A 400 -33.64 -4.65 13.82
CA ILE A 400 -33.96 -3.33 13.25
C ILE A 400 -35.12 -2.67 14.02
N LYS A 401 -36.20 -3.42 14.28
CA LYS A 401 -37.36 -2.90 15.03
C LYS A 401 -37.02 -2.45 16.46
N ALA A 402 -36.01 -3.07 17.08
CA ALA A 402 -35.50 -2.72 18.40
C ALA A 402 -34.29 -1.75 18.38
N ASP A 403 -33.97 -1.17 17.22
CA ASP A 403 -32.83 -0.26 16.96
C ASP A 403 -31.47 -0.75 17.51
N ARG A 404 -31.23 -2.06 17.44
CA ARG A 404 -30.06 -2.69 18.06
C ARG A 404 -28.79 -2.40 17.25
N LYS A 405 -27.84 -1.68 17.84
CA LYS A 405 -26.58 -1.27 17.21
C LYS A 405 -25.53 -2.40 17.21
N ILE A 406 -25.80 -3.48 16.47
CA ILE A 406 -25.02 -4.72 16.42
C ILE A 406 -24.04 -4.71 15.24
N THR A 407 -22.81 -5.19 15.43
CA THR A 407 -21.80 -5.32 14.35
C THR A 407 -22.26 -6.23 13.21
N ALA A 408 -22.75 -7.44 13.51
CA ALA A 408 -23.25 -8.39 12.50
C ALA A 408 -24.42 -7.80 11.68
N LEU A 409 -25.35 -7.08 12.30
CA LEU A 409 -26.43 -6.38 11.60
C LEU A 409 -25.87 -5.28 10.67
N LYS A 410 -24.97 -4.43 11.19
CA LYS A 410 -24.37 -3.33 10.41
C LYS A 410 -23.57 -3.83 9.19
N GLN A 411 -22.96 -5.01 9.27
CA GLN A 411 -22.23 -5.62 8.16
C GLN A 411 -23.20 -6.03 7.04
N LEU A 412 -24.19 -6.86 7.35
CA LEU A 412 -25.21 -7.29 6.38
C LEU A 412 -25.99 -6.10 5.78
N GLN A 413 -26.34 -5.08 6.60
CA GLN A 413 -26.95 -3.84 6.10
C GLN A 413 -26.07 -3.15 5.04
N GLY A 414 -24.74 -3.14 5.25
CA GLY A 414 -23.77 -2.65 4.27
C GLY A 414 -23.86 -3.36 2.92
N HIS A 415 -23.90 -4.70 2.91
CA HIS A 415 -23.97 -5.50 1.68
C HIS A 415 -25.36 -5.43 1.00
N ILE A 416 -26.45 -5.30 1.77
CA ILE A 416 -27.79 -5.03 1.23
C ILE A 416 -27.83 -3.66 0.54
N TRP A 417 -27.29 -2.60 1.18
CA TRP A 417 -27.20 -1.28 0.57
C TRP A 417 -26.29 -1.28 -0.66
N GLN A 418 -25.17 -2.00 -0.62
CA GLN A 418 -24.28 -2.18 -1.77
C GLN A 418 -25.02 -2.75 -2.97
N THR A 419 -25.85 -3.77 -2.76
CA THR A 419 -26.72 -4.36 -3.79
C THR A 419 -27.69 -3.31 -4.33
N GLY A 420 -28.34 -2.54 -3.45
CA GLY A 420 -29.29 -1.49 -3.86
C GLY A 420 -28.67 -0.38 -4.69
N PHE A 421 -27.49 0.11 -4.31
CA PHE A 421 -26.74 1.10 -5.09
C PHE A 421 -26.26 0.52 -6.43
N GLN A 422 -25.74 -0.71 -6.46
CA GLN A 422 -25.29 -1.38 -7.69
C GLN A 422 -26.43 -1.62 -8.70
N ASN A 423 -27.64 -1.93 -8.19
CA ASN A 423 -28.82 -2.12 -9.02
C ASN A 423 -29.52 -0.79 -9.42
N ASN A 424 -29.07 0.36 -8.90
CA ASN A 424 -29.75 1.65 -9.00
C ASN A 424 -31.16 1.64 -8.35
N GLU A 425 -31.38 0.78 -7.35
CA GLU A 425 -32.57 0.79 -6.47
C GLU A 425 -32.42 1.82 -5.34
N LEU A 426 -31.19 2.27 -5.06
CA LEU A 426 -30.86 3.36 -4.14
C LEU A 426 -30.03 4.43 -4.84
N GLU A 427 -30.33 5.70 -4.52
CA GLU A 427 -29.55 6.88 -4.85
C GLU A 427 -29.31 7.67 -3.56
N GLY A 428 -28.07 8.14 -3.33
CA GLY A 428 -27.69 8.84 -2.11
C GLY A 428 -28.14 10.29 -2.15
N VAL A 429 -28.93 10.74 -1.17
CA VAL A 429 -29.41 12.13 -1.14
C VAL A 429 -28.49 12.99 -0.26
N VAL A 430 -27.87 14.01 -0.84
CA VAL A 430 -27.20 15.09 -0.09
C VAL A 430 -27.89 16.43 -0.33
N PHE A 431 -27.76 17.38 0.61
CA PHE A 431 -28.27 18.75 0.43
C PHE A 431 -27.54 19.48 -0.70
N ASP A 432 -28.26 20.34 -1.42
CA ASP A 432 -27.81 21.01 -2.65
C ASP A 432 -26.52 21.84 -2.51
N ASP A 433 -26.24 22.37 -1.31
CA ASP A 433 -25.03 23.14 -1.00
C ASP A 433 -23.78 22.29 -0.72
N VAL A 434 -23.96 20.98 -0.45
CA VAL A 434 -22.87 20.08 -0.07
C VAL A 434 -21.85 19.85 -1.21
N PRO A 435 -22.25 19.56 -2.47
CA PRO A 435 -21.29 19.37 -3.56
C PRO A 435 -20.43 20.61 -3.84
N GLU A 436 -21.05 21.80 -3.86
CA GLU A 436 -20.34 23.07 -4.12
C GLU A 436 -19.35 23.39 -2.99
N ALA A 437 -19.76 23.20 -1.74
CA ALA A 437 -18.87 23.39 -0.59
C ALA A 437 -17.70 22.38 -0.59
N LEU A 438 -17.96 21.10 -0.85
CA LEU A 438 -16.92 20.07 -0.97
C LEU A 438 -15.91 20.39 -2.08
N GLU A 439 -16.38 20.82 -3.25
CA GLU A 439 -15.52 21.22 -4.36
C GLU A 439 -14.68 22.47 -4.03
N LYS A 440 -15.30 23.50 -3.44
CA LYS A 440 -14.64 24.73 -2.98
C LYS A 440 -13.55 24.42 -1.95
N TRP A 441 -13.84 23.62 -0.93
CA TRP A 441 -12.87 23.25 0.11
C TRP A 441 -11.73 22.42 -0.47
N HIS A 442 -12.03 21.47 -1.36
CA HIS A 442 -11.01 20.68 -2.07
C HIS A 442 -10.10 21.55 -2.94
N ALA A 443 -10.66 22.52 -3.69
CA ALA A 443 -9.89 23.48 -4.49
C ALA A 443 -9.01 24.43 -3.65
N LEU A 444 -9.43 24.72 -2.41
CA LEU A 444 -8.64 25.45 -1.41
C LEU A 444 -7.62 24.55 -0.67
N GLY A 445 -7.55 23.26 -0.97
CA GLY A 445 -6.64 22.29 -0.34
C GLY A 445 -7.07 21.83 1.06
N ILE A 446 -8.23 22.27 1.54
CA ILE A 446 -8.79 21.87 2.84
C ILE A 446 -9.16 20.38 2.78
N LYS A 447 -8.72 19.62 3.78
CA LYS A 447 -9.00 18.18 3.85
C LYS A 447 -10.37 17.96 4.48
N VAL A 448 -11.21 17.16 3.81
CA VAL A 448 -12.56 16.86 4.30
C VAL A 448 -12.68 15.37 4.63
N TYR A 449 -13.16 15.06 5.82
CA TYR A 449 -13.39 13.70 6.30
C TYR A 449 -14.85 13.55 6.74
N ILE A 450 -15.36 12.32 6.75
CA ILE A 450 -16.68 12.00 7.28
C ILE A 450 -16.53 11.26 8.62
N TYR A 451 -17.39 11.56 9.60
CA TYR A 451 -17.54 10.78 10.82
C TYR A 451 -19.02 10.49 11.11
N SER A 452 -19.43 9.23 11.01
CA SER A 452 -20.84 8.82 11.16
C SER A 452 -21.00 7.51 11.93
N SER A 453 -22.21 7.22 12.40
CA SER A 453 -22.52 5.96 13.09
C SER A 453 -22.63 4.75 12.15
N GLY A 454 -22.85 5.00 10.85
CA GLY A 454 -22.83 3.99 9.78
C GLY A 454 -21.40 3.53 9.44
N SER A 455 -21.26 2.29 8.97
CA SER A 455 -19.95 1.69 8.66
C SER A 455 -19.22 2.45 7.53
N ARG A 456 -17.88 2.43 7.52
CA ARG A 456 -17.10 3.06 6.42
C ARG A 456 -17.52 2.57 5.02
N LEU A 457 -17.99 1.34 4.89
CA LEU A 457 -18.56 0.80 3.64
C LEU A 457 -19.84 1.58 3.25
N ALA A 458 -20.82 1.68 4.15
CA ALA A 458 -22.05 2.43 3.92
C ALA A 458 -21.78 3.91 3.56
N GLN A 459 -20.83 4.55 4.23
CA GLN A 459 -20.44 5.93 3.90
C GLN A 459 -19.83 6.05 2.49
N ARG A 460 -18.96 5.11 2.09
CA ARG A 460 -18.38 5.04 0.73
C ARG A 460 -19.39 4.70 -0.36
N LEU A 461 -20.49 4.03 -0.01
CA LEU A 461 -21.60 3.75 -0.92
C LEU A 461 -22.48 4.98 -1.10
N LEU A 462 -22.85 5.65 0.00
CA LEU A 462 -23.63 6.89 -0.01
C LEU A 462 -22.96 7.97 -0.88
N PHE A 463 -21.75 8.40 -0.51
CA PHE A 463 -21.03 9.45 -1.24
C PHE A 463 -20.54 9.04 -2.63
N GLY A 464 -20.54 7.73 -2.95
CA GLY A 464 -20.15 7.22 -4.25
C GLY A 464 -21.27 7.24 -5.30
N ASN A 465 -22.53 7.31 -4.86
CA ASN A 465 -23.71 7.15 -5.70
C ASN A 465 -24.77 8.22 -5.37
N THR A 466 -24.35 9.49 -5.23
CA THR A 466 -25.29 10.56 -4.85
C THR A 466 -26.14 11.05 -6.02
N ASN A 467 -27.19 11.80 -5.71
CA ASN A 467 -27.96 12.62 -6.65
C ASN A 467 -27.12 13.70 -7.39
N TYR A 468 -25.84 13.86 -7.02
CA TYR A 468 -24.84 14.69 -7.70
C TYR A 468 -23.65 13.88 -8.25
N GLY A 469 -23.77 12.55 -8.32
CA GLY A 469 -22.73 11.61 -8.76
C GLY A 469 -21.77 11.19 -7.65
N ASP A 470 -20.54 10.80 -8.02
CA ASP A 470 -19.50 10.39 -7.07
C ASP A 470 -18.77 11.62 -6.48
N LEU A 471 -19.05 11.90 -5.20
CA LEU A 471 -18.44 12.99 -4.42
C LEU A 471 -17.16 12.56 -3.68
N ARG A 472 -16.79 11.27 -3.69
CA ARG A 472 -15.64 10.74 -2.93
C ARG A 472 -14.31 11.34 -3.37
N LYS A 473 -14.22 11.86 -4.59
CA LYS A 473 -13.08 12.65 -5.10
C LYS A 473 -12.71 13.85 -4.20
N TYR A 474 -13.68 14.41 -3.48
CA TYR A 474 -13.46 15.53 -2.56
C TYR A 474 -13.15 15.09 -1.12
N LEU A 475 -13.34 13.81 -0.78
CA LEU A 475 -13.23 13.26 0.57
C LEU A 475 -11.89 12.54 0.78
N CYS A 476 -11.25 12.82 1.92
CA CYS A 476 -9.93 12.30 2.28
C CYS A 476 -9.99 11.02 3.14
N GLY A 477 -11.12 10.76 3.80
CA GLY A 477 -11.30 9.56 4.62
C GLY A 477 -12.66 9.47 5.31
N PHE A 478 -12.91 8.31 5.90
CA PHE A 478 -14.16 7.94 6.56
C PHE A 478 -13.86 7.34 7.92
N PHE A 479 -14.45 7.91 8.97
CA PHE A 479 -14.45 7.41 10.33
C PHE A 479 -15.83 6.87 10.68
N ASP A 480 -15.87 5.76 11.41
CA ASP A 480 -17.09 5.18 11.97
C ASP A 480 -16.89 4.83 13.45
N THR A 481 -17.84 4.15 14.07
CA THR A 481 -17.79 3.79 15.50
C THR A 481 -16.59 2.92 15.91
N THR A 482 -15.75 2.46 14.97
CA THR A 482 -14.46 1.82 15.29
C THR A 482 -13.43 2.77 15.91
N VAL A 483 -13.57 4.09 15.69
CA VAL A 483 -12.77 5.12 16.38
C VAL A 483 -13.35 5.51 17.76
N GLY A 484 -14.49 4.90 18.13
CA GLY A 484 -15.26 5.16 19.35
C GLY A 484 -16.59 5.87 19.09
N ASN A 485 -17.31 6.17 20.18
CA ASN A 485 -18.66 6.73 20.12
C ASN A 485 -18.65 8.25 19.83
N LYS A 486 -19.51 8.72 18.94
CA LYS A 486 -19.61 10.14 18.56
C LYS A 486 -19.91 11.08 19.74
N LYS A 487 -20.42 10.57 20.87
CA LYS A 487 -20.70 11.35 22.09
C LYS A 487 -19.54 11.31 23.12
N GLU A 488 -18.44 10.64 22.81
CA GLU A 488 -17.26 10.53 23.67
C GLU A 488 -16.13 11.43 23.18
N THR A 489 -15.60 12.29 24.07
CA THR A 489 -14.46 13.18 23.80
C THR A 489 -13.26 12.43 23.22
N ARG A 490 -13.02 11.19 23.67
CA ARG A 490 -11.89 10.37 23.22
C ARG A 490 -11.88 10.17 21.70
N SER A 491 -13.04 9.92 21.09
CA SER A 491 -13.12 9.68 19.64
C SER A 491 -12.61 10.85 18.81
N TYR A 492 -12.76 12.08 19.31
CA TYR A 492 -12.27 13.27 18.62
C TYR A 492 -10.76 13.50 18.80
N PHE A 493 -10.16 13.02 19.91
CA PHE A 493 -8.70 12.95 20.02
C PHE A 493 -8.13 11.93 19.03
N GLU A 494 -8.69 10.72 18.98
CA GLU A 494 -8.26 9.65 18.07
C GLU A 494 -8.46 10.07 16.59
N ILE A 495 -9.52 10.83 16.26
CA ILE A 495 -9.70 11.46 14.94
C ILE A 495 -8.63 12.55 14.69
N ALA A 496 -8.32 13.41 15.67
CA ALA A 496 -7.30 14.44 15.49
C ALA A 496 -5.90 13.86 15.25
N GLU A 497 -5.54 12.79 15.98
CA GLU A 497 -4.31 12.02 15.75
C GLU A 497 -4.31 11.32 14.40
N ALA A 498 -5.41 10.67 14.01
CA ALA A 498 -5.53 9.96 12.73
C ALA A 498 -5.55 10.87 11.49
N VAL A 499 -6.06 12.10 11.62
CA VAL A 499 -5.97 13.15 10.59
C VAL A 499 -4.58 13.80 10.57
N GLY A 500 -3.87 13.81 11.71
CA GLY A 500 -2.51 14.36 11.82
C GLY A 500 -2.46 15.88 11.89
N VAL A 501 -3.36 16.51 12.67
CA VAL A 501 -3.30 17.97 12.93
C VAL A 501 -2.38 18.31 14.12
N ASP A 502 -1.64 19.41 14.01
CA ASP A 502 -0.79 19.92 15.11
C ASP A 502 -1.61 20.36 16.34
N LYS A 503 -2.84 20.84 16.10
CA LYS A 503 -3.79 21.29 17.13
C LYS A 503 -5.19 20.78 16.79
N PRO A 504 -5.96 20.25 17.75
CA PRO A 504 -7.35 19.86 17.51
C PRO A 504 -8.21 21.02 16.94
N ALA A 505 -7.92 22.26 17.33
CA ALA A 505 -8.59 23.47 16.83
C ALA A 505 -8.40 23.76 15.32
N ASP A 506 -7.44 23.09 14.65
CA ASP A 506 -7.27 23.18 13.20
C ASP A 506 -8.32 22.35 12.42
N ILE A 507 -9.09 21.51 13.14
CA ILE A 507 -10.26 20.77 12.65
C ILE A 507 -11.53 21.53 13.00
N LEU A 508 -12.34 21.82 11.98
CA LEU A 508 -13.74 22.19 12.13
C LEU A 508 -14.62 20.93 12.06
N PHE A 509 -15.28 20.55 13.15
CA PHE A 509 -16.33 19.53 13.13
C PHE A 509 -17.70 20.16 12.89
N VAL A 510 -18.49 19.57 11.98
CA VAL A 510 -19.85 19.98 11.66
C VAL A 510 -20.80 18.80 11.88
N THR A 511 -21.81 19.00 12.73
CA THR A 511 -22.86 18.01 13.12
C THR A 511 -24.14 18.75 13.48
N ASP A 512 -25.30 18.12 13.42
CA ASP A 512 -26.54 18.64 14.00
C ASP A 512 -26.71 18.28 15.50
N VAL A 513 -25.99 17.25 15.98
CA VAL A 513 -26.19 16.69 17.31
C VAL A 513 -25.42 17.45 18.38
N PHE A 514 -26.15 18.15 19.26
CA PHE A 514 -25.57 18.94 20.35
C PHE A 514 -24.59 18.15 21.25
N GLN A 515 -24.88 16.89 21.61
CA GLN A 515 -23.96 16.11 22.46
C GLN A 515 -22.63 15.78 21.77
N GLU A 516 -22.65 15.62 20.44
CA GLU A 516 -21.43 15.40 19.65
C GLU A 516 -20.62 16.69 19.53
N ALA A 517 -21.30 17.83 19.31
CA ALA A 517 -20.68 19.15 19.33
C ALA A 517 -19.97 19.45 20.67
N VAL A 518 -20.59 19.09 21.81
CA VAL A 518 -19.98 19.20 23.14
C VAL A 518 -18.77 18.28 23.29
N ALA A 519 -18.85 17.02 22.86
CA ALA A 519 -17.73 16.08 22.92
C ALA A 519 -16.53 16.55 22.08
N ALA A 520 -16.77 16.99 20.84
CA ALA A 520 -15.74 17.53 19.95
C ALA A 520 -15.09 18.80 20.51
N LYS A 521 -15.89 19.75 21.04
CA LYS A 521 -15.34 20.98 21.62
C LYS A 521 -14.52 20.72 22.88
N THR A 522 -14.91 19.70 23.66
CA THR A 522 -14.15 19.25 24.84
C THR A 522 -12.79 18.64 24.44
N ALA A 523 -12.68 18.03 23.26
CA ALA A 523 -11.42 17.57 22.70
C ALA A 523 -10.58 18.71 22.05
N GLY A 524 -11.08 19.94 22.08
CA GLY A 524 -10.39 21.13 21.59
C GLY A 524 -10.63 21.47 20.12
N LEU A 525 -11.57 20.79 19.44
CA LEU A 525 -11.90 21.08 18.04
C LEU A 525 -12.63 22.44 17.90
N GLU A 526 -12.56 23.04 16.72
CA GLU A 526 -13.55 24.03 16.31
C GLU A 526 -14.84 23.31 15.91
N VAL A 527 -16.00 23.89 16.25
CA VAL A 527 -17.29 23.19 16.12
C VAL A 527 -18.36 24.15 15.62
N THR A 528 -19.16 23.70 14.66
CA THR A 528 -20.33 24.42 14.16
C THR A 528 -21.51 23.46 14.06
N ILE A 529 -22.69 23.88 14.53
CA ILE A 529 -23.89 23.06 14.48
C ILE A 529 -24.64 23.29 13.16
N SER A 530 -24.95 22.23 12.43
CA SER A 530 -25.78 22.29 11.22
C SER A 530 -27.26 22.27 11.58
N VAL A 531 -28.00 23.25 11.07
CA VAL A 531 -29.45 23.39 11.27
C VAL A 531 -30.13 23.18 9.93
N ARG A 532 -30.59 21.94 9.70
CA ARG A 532 -31.25 21.51 8.47
C ARG A 532 -32.74 21.19 8.72
N PRO A 533 -33.59 21.18 7.67
CA PRO A 533 -34.98 20.75 7.80
C PRO A 533 -35.07 19.31 8.36
N GLY A 534 -35.83 19.15 9.43
CA GLY A 534 -36.02 17.86 10.12
C GLY A 534 -35.13 17.63 11.35
N ASN A 535 -34.12 18.47 11.59
CA ASN A 535 -33.26 18.36 12.77
C ASN A 535 -34.04 18.65 14.07
N GLY A 536 -33.61 18.03 15.17
CA GLY A 536 -34.21 18.24 16.49
C GLY A 536 -33.96 19.65 17.06
N PRO A 537 -34.78 20.11 18.02
CA PRO A 537 -34.58 21.42 18.66
C PRO A 537 -33.28 21.45 19.49
N LEU A 538 -32.50 22.51 19.32
CA LEU A 538 -31.30 22.76 20.11
C LEU A 538 -31.65 23.39 21.48
N PRO A 539 -30.84 23.15 22.53
CA PRO A 539 -31.01 23.83 23.82
C PRO A 539 -30.86 25.36 23.70
N GLU A 540 -31.65 26.12 24.47
CA GLU A 540 -31.46 27.58 24.52
C GLU A 540 -30.05 27.95 25.01
N ASN A 541 -29.46 28.99 24.42
CA ASN A 541 -28.13 29.51 24.78
C ASN A 541 -26.99 28.48 24.71
N HIS A 542 -27.09 27.47 23.82
CA HIS A 542 -26.12 26.38 23.66
C HIS A 542 -24.67 26.81 23.31
N GLY A 543 -24.42 28.07 22.93
CA GLY A 543 -23.08 28.66 22.83
C GLY A 543 -22.23 28.26 21.61
N PHE A 544 -22.79 27.51 20.65
CA PHE A 544 -22.10 27.12 19.41
C PHE A 544 -22.50 28.04 18.24
N LYS A 545 -21.59 28.25 17.27
CA LYS A 545 -21.98 28.79 15.96
C LYS A 545 -22.94 27.81 15.29
N THR A 546 -24.03 28.31 14.73
CA THR A 546 -24.92 27.56 13.83
C THR A 546 -24.71 27.97 12.38
N ILE A 547 -25.03 27.07 11.45
CA ILE A 547 -25.18 27.34 10.02
C ILE A 547 -26.42 26.61 9.48
N THR A 548 -27.00 27.15 8.42
CA THR A 548 -28.10 26.55 7.65
C THR A 548 -27.64 26.01 6.29
N SER A 549 -26.49 26.50 5.79
CA SER A 549 -25.83 26.09 4.56
C SER A 549 -24.32 26.01 4.77
N PHE A 550 -23.64 25.08 4.09
CA PHE A 550 -22.18 24.99 4.07
C PHE A 550 -21.51 26.16 3.36
N SER A 551 -22.26 26.97 2.60
CA SER A 551 -21.77 28.24 2.04
C SER A 551 -21.39 29.27 3.12
N GLU A 552 -21.79 29.06 4.38
CA GLU A 552 -21.47 29.88 5.55
C GLU A 552 -20.11 29.51 6.24
N ILE A 553 -19.33 28.64 5.58
CA ILE A 553 -17.96 28.21 5.93
C ILE A 553 -16.97 28.63 4.82
#